data_AF-A0ABD3VAZ0-F1
#
_entry.id   AF-A0ABD3VAZ0-F1
#
_cell.length_a   1.000
_cell.length_b   1.000
_cell.length_c   1.000
_cell.angle_alpha   90.00
_cell.angle_beta   90.00
_cell.angle_gamma   90.00
#
_symmetry.space_group_name_H-M   'P 1'
#
loop_
_entity.id
_entity.type
_entity.pdbx_description
1 polymer ?
#
loop_
_entity_poly.entity_id
_entity_poly.type
_entity_poly.pdbx_seq_one_letter_code
_entity_poly.pdbx_strand_id
1 'polypeptide(L)'
;MWNSSLMVFVCLVSWTTTVMCQRITPSCCGTKGYDATFYMCCSETIQPRSGLQPSCCGTLGYDAKFYMCCSGTIQPLSGLQPSCCATKGYDAKFYMCCSGTIQPLSGLQPSCCGIKGYDASFYMCCSGTIQPRSGIQPSCCGTIGYDAAFRKCCNGQLC
;
A
#
# COMPACT_ATOMS: atom_id res chain seq x y z
N MET A 1 13.28 55.20 24.39
CA MET A 1 13.77 56.06 23.29
C MET A 1 14.68 55.19 22.41
N TRP A 2 14.19 54.84 21.19
CA TRP A 2 14.94 54.29 20.05
C TRP A 2 15.59 52.89 20.24
N ASN A 3 15.55 51.91 19.33
CA ASN A 3 14.99 51.85 17.98
C ASN A 3 14.81 50.38 17.55
N SER A 4 13.89 50.21 16.60
CA SER A 4 13.65 49.05 15.76
C SER A 4 14.93 48.47 15.15
N SER A 5 15.02 47.14 15.09
CA SER A 5 15.78 46.45 14.03
C SER A 5 15.16 45.09 13.78
N LEU A 6 14.68 44.92 12.54
CA LEU A 6 14.15 43.69 11.96
C LEU A 6 15.01 42.49 12.38
N MET A 7 14.40 41.49 13.03
CA MET A 7 14.90 40.12 12.97
C MET A 7 14.64 39.61 11.55
N VAL A 8 15.52 39.96 10.63
CA VAL A 8 15.61 39.29 9.34
C VAL A 8 16.04 37.86 9.65
N PHE A 9 15.17 36.90 9.37
CA PHE A 9 15.50 35.48 9.27
C PHE A 9 16.51 35.30 8.12
N VAL A 10 17.78 35.57 8.41
CA VAL A 10 18.87 35.11 7.56
C VAL A 10 19.19 33.70 8.05
N CYS A 11 19.13 32.73 7.13
CA CYS A 11 19.92 31.51 7.27
C CYS A 11 21.38 31.95 7.40
N LEU A 12 21.84 32.23 8.61
CA LEU A 12 23.21 32.66 8.83
C LEU A 12 24.10 31.47 8.50
N VAL A 13 24.78 31.57 7.36
CA VAL A 13 25.89 30.71 6.98
C VAL A 13 27.01 31.01 7.99
N SER A 14 27.05 30.26 9.09
CA SER A 14 28.21 30.24 9.95
C SER A 14 29.35 29.59 9.18
N TRP A 15 30.53 30.20 9.19
CA TRP A 15 31.77 29.67 8.59
C TRP A 15 32.29 28.39 9.28
N THR A 16 31.47 27.79 10.13
CA THR A 16 31.59 26.42 10.63
C THR A 16 30.23 25.76 10.40
N THR A 17 30.22 24.64 9.69
CA THR A 17 29.07 23.96 9.05
C THR A 17 28.10 23.31 10.03
N THR A 18 27.65 24.01 11.06
CA THR A 18 26.76 23.45 12.08
C THR A 18 25.57 24.36 12.30
N VAL A 19 24.42 23.94 11.77
CA VAL A 19 23.09 24.49 12.09
C VAL A 19 22.82 24.22 13.57
N MET A 20 23.14 25.19 14.43
CA MET A 20 22.89 25.11 15.87
C MET A 20 21.41 25.41 16.14
N CYS A 21 20.58 24.36 16.13
CA CYS A 21 19.23 24.39 16.66
C CYS A 21 19.28 24.41 18.20
N GLN A 22 19.22 25.57 18.84
CA GLN A 22 19.07 25.63 20.30
C GLN A 22 17.59 25.64 20.73
N ARG A 23 17.22 24.53 21.40
CA ARG A 23 16.36 24.41 22.59
C ARG A 23 14.82 24.50 22.57
N ILE A 24 14.15 24.25 21.44
CA ILE A 24 12.88 23.48 21.38
C ILE A 24 12.94 22.73 20.05
N THR A 25 13.22 21.43 20.06
CA THR A 25 13.63 20.58 18.91
C THR A 25 13.09 21.04 17.54
N PRO A 26 13.78 21.94 16.82
CA PRO A 26 13.36 22.36 15.49
C PRO A 26 13.70 21.19 14.58
N SER A 27 12.69 20.60 13.95
CA SER A 27 12.92 19.61 12.91
C SER A 27 13.14 20.34 11.59
N CYS A 28 13.90 19.73 10.68
CA CYS A 28 14.17 20.30 9.37
C CYS A 28 13.42 19.53 8.28
N CYS A 29 12.86 20.25 7.33
CA CYS A 29 12.27 19.71 6.10
C CYS A 29 12.99 20.37 4.93
N GLY A 30 13.93 19.65 4.32
CA GLY A 30 14.89 20.25 3.39
C GLY A 30 15.72 21.34 4.08
N THR A 31 15.65 22.56 3.58
CA THR A 31 16.36 23.73 4.14
C THR A 31 15.52 24.54 5.14
N LYS A 32 14.25 24.16 5.36
CA LYS A 32 13.33 24.91 6.24
C LYS A 32 13.20 24.23 7.61
N GLY A 33 13.43 24.98 8.67
CA GLY A 33 13.09 24.56 10.04
C GLY A 33 11.59 24.67 10.29
N TYR A 34 11.05 23.76 11.11
CA TYR A 34 9.65 23.77 11.54
C TYR A 34 9.50 23.25 12.98
N ASP A 35 8.40 23.63 13.62
CA ASP A 35 8.03 23.14 14.95
C ASP A 35 7.43 21.73 14.85
N ALA A 36 8.17 20.72 15.31
CA ALA A 36 7.76 19.32 15.25
C ALA A 36 6.56 18.97 16.15
N THR A 37 6.17 19.89 17.03
CA THR A 37 4.99 19.78 17.89
C THR A 37 3.71 19.96 17.09
N PHE A 38 3.72 20.83 16.08
CA PHE A 38 2.53 21.18 15.29
C PHE A 38 2.62 20.73 13.84
N TYR A 39 3.83 20.51 13.32
CA TYR A 39 4.07 20.18 11.93
C TYR A 39 4.88 18.89 11.78
N MET A 40 4.88 18.35 10.57
CA MET A 40 5.68 17.22 10.12
C MET A 40 6.17 17.48 8.69
N CYS A 41 7.20 16.75 8.26
CA CYS A 41 7.73 16.85 6.89
C CYS A 41 7.28 15.63 6.08
N CYS A 42 6.61 15.86 4.94
CA CYS A 42 6.20 14.84 3.98
C CYS A 42 6.79 15.17 2.60
N SER A 43 7.74 14.35 2.12
CA SER A 43 8.41 14.54 0.82
C SER A 43 8.82 16.00 0.57
N GLU A 44 9.65 16.55 1.46
CA GLU A 44 10.15 17.94 1.43
C GLU A 44 9.08 19.05 1.59
N THR A 45 7.83 18.67 1.85
CA THR A 45 6.73 19.60 2.11
C THR A 45 6.36 19.57 3.59
N ILE A 46 6.36 20.74 4.24
CA ILE A 46 5.91 20.87 5.63
C ILE A 46 4.38 20.78 5.65
N GLN A 47 3.86 19.83 6.42
CA GLN A 47 2.43 19.60 6.63
C GLN A 47 2.07 19.80 8.10
N PRO A 48 0.85 20.27 8.43
CA PRO A 48 0.34 20.20 9.79
C PRO A 48 0.29 18.73 10.25
N ARG A 49 0.53 18.48 11.55
CA ARG A 49 0.35 17.13 12.11
C ARG A 49 -1.12 16.75 12.02
N SER A 50 -1.40 15.71 11.25
CA SER A 50 -2.75 15.19 11.07
C SER A 50 -3.12 14.25 12.21
N GLY A 51 -3.90 14.76 13.16
CA GLY A 51 -4.53 13.96 14.22
C GLY A 51 -3.56 13.30 15.19
N LEU A 52 -3.96 12.13 15.73
CA LEU A 52 -3.21 11.46 16.81
C LEU A 52 -2.05 10.60 16.28
N GLN A 53 -2.18 10.05 15.08
CA GLN A 53 -1.15 9.21 14.45
C GLN A 53 -0.75 9.81 13.10
N PRO A 54 -0.03 10.94 13.09
CA PRO A 54 0.35 11.62 11.86
C PRO A 54 1.27 10.74 10.99
N SER A 55 0.94 10.61 9.72
CA SER A 55 1.67 9.83 8.70
C SER A 55 1.65 10.55 7.36
N CYS A 56 2.56 10.20 6.45
CA CYS A 56 2.67 10.82 5.14
C CYS A 56 2.21 9.89 4.02
N CYS A 57 1.53 10.46 3.02
CA CYS A 57 1.23 9.85 1.74
C CYS A 57 1.75 10.79 0.64
N GLY A 58 2.96 10.53 0.15
CA GLY A 58 3.67 11.47 -0.73
C GLY A 58 3.97 12.78 -0.01
N THR A 59 3.44 13.89 -0.51
CA THR A 59 3.60 15.24 0.06
C THR A 59 2.52 15.62 1.08
N LEU A 60 1.51 14.76 1.27
CA LEU A 60 0.35 15.03 2.13
C LEU A 60 0.46 14.30 3.46
N GLY A 61 0.05 14.96 4.55
CA GLY A 61 -0.13 14.35 5.86
C GLY A 61 -1.54 13.79 6.03
N TYR A 62 -1.67 12.70 6.81
CA TYR A 62 -2.96 12.12 7.20
C TYR A 62 -2.87 11.47 8.60
N ASP A 63 -4.02 11.27 9.25
CA ASP A 63 -4.09 10.55 10.53
C ASP A 63 -4.24 9.04 10.27
N ALA A 64 -3.20 8.26 10.55
CA ALA A 64 -3.17 6.82 10.37
C ALA A 64 -4.16 6.07 11.28
N LYS A 65 -4.74 6.76 12.27
CA LYS A 65 -5.85 6.21 13.06
C LYS A 65 -7.11 5.99 12.22
N PHE A 66 -7.32 6.78 11.17
CA PHE A 66 -8.56 6.77 10.37
C PHE A 66 -8.32 6.51 8.88
N TYR A 67 -7.10 6.72 8.39
CA TYR A 67 -6.75 6.61 6.98
C TYR A 67 -5.49 5.77 6.77
N MET A 68 -5.28 5.36 5.52
CA MET A 68 -4.07 4.69 5.03
C MET A 68 -3.67 5.25 3.66
N CYS A 69 -2.42 5.05 3.27
CA CYS A 69 -1.92 5.44 1.94
C CYS A 69 -1.86 4.23 1.01
N CYS A 70 -2.67 4.23 -0.06
CA CYS A 70 -2.67 3.22 -1.11
C CYS A 70 -2.10 3.80 -2.40
N SER A 71 -0.88 3.40 -2.77
CA SER A 71 -0.19 3.86 -3.98
C SER A 71 -0.24 5.38 -4.19
N GLY A 72 0.04 6.14 -3.13
CA GLY A 72 0.03 7.61 -3.17
C GLY A 72 -1.36 8.26 -3.01
N THR A 73 -2.41 7.47 -2.84
CA THR A 73 -3.78 7.97 -2.57
C THR A 73 -4.17 7.70 -1.13
N ILE A 74 -4.60 8.72 -0.40
CA ILE A 74 -5.13 8.56 0.96
C ILE A 74 -6.52 7.93 0.86
N GLN A 75 -6.74 6.85 1.62
CA GLN A 75 -7.98 6.10 1.67
C GLN A 75 -8.43 5.94 3.13
N PRO A 76 -9.74 5.97 3.43
CA PRO A 76 -10.21 5.63 4.77
C PRO A 76 -9.90 4.16 5.08
N LEU A 77 -9.61 3.87 6.36
CA LEU A 77 -9.47 2.48 6.81
C LEU A 77 -10.79 1.73 6.58
N SER A 78 -10.71 0.64 5.84
CA SER A 78 -11.87 -0.16 5.45
C SER A 78 -11.99 -1.37 6.36
N GLY A 79 -13.02 -1.37 7.22
CA GLY A 79 -13.39 -2.50 8.06
C GLY A 79 -12.36 -2.87 9.13
N LEU A 80 -12.25 -4.16 9.47
CA LEU A 80 -11.39 -4.62 10.57
C LEU A 80 -9.96 -4.94 10.11
N GLN A 81 -9.79 -5.31 8.84
CA GLN A 81 -8.49 -5.66 8.28
C GLN A 81 -8.20 -4.80 7.04
N PRO A 82 -7.93 -3.50 7.21
CA PRO A 82 -7.72 -2.58 6.10
C PRO A 82 -6.51 -3.01 5.26
N SER A 83 -6.66 -3.01 3.95
CA SER A 83 -5.63 -3.38 2.97
C SER A 83 -5.78 -2.59 1.68
N CYS A 84 -4.70 -2.49 0.89
CA CYS A 84 -4.70 -1.76 -0.37
C CYS A 84 -4.75 -2.70 -1.57
N CYS A 85 -5.53 -2.32 -2.58
CA CYS A 85 -5.50 -2.89 -3.93
C CYS A 85 -5.30 -1.74 -4.91
N ALA A 86 -4.07 -1.62 -5.42
CA ALA A 86 -3.61 -0.41 -6.12
C ALA A 86 -3.90 0.86 -5.28
N THR A 87 -4.70 1.79 -5.79
CA THR A 87 -5.04 3.06 -5.12
C THR A 87 -6.25 2.97 -4.18
N LYS A 88 -6.92 1.82 -4.10
CA LYS A 88 -8.15 1.65 -3.32
C LYS A 88 -7.92 0.86 -2.03
N GLY A 89 -8.56 1.29 -0.96
CA GLY A 89 -8.65 0.53 0.29
C GLY A 89 -9.77 -0.52 0.24
N TYR A 90 -9.60 -1.64 0.93
CA TYR A 90 -10.62 -2.66 1.14
C TYR A 90 -10.43 -3.39 2.48
N ASP A 91 -11.46 -4.08 2.96
CA ASP A 91 -11.35 -4.95 4.14
C ASP A 91 -10.94 -6.37 3.73
N ALA A 92 -9.71 -6.76 4.05
CA ALA A 92 -9.16 -8.08 3.74
C ALA A 92 -9.86 -9.23 4.49
N LYS A 93 -10.73 -8.92 5.46
CA LYS A 93 -11.61 -9.90 6.08
C LYS A 93 -12.65 -10.47 5.10
N PHE A 94 -13.07 -9.69 4.11
CA PHE A 94 -14.16 -10.05 3.19
C PHE A 94 -13.74 -10.06 1.72
N TYR A 95 -12.63 -9.40 1.39
CA TYR A 95 -12.16 -9.24 0.03
C TYR A 95 -10.68 -9.58 -0.11
N MET A 96 -10.23 -9.76 -1.35
CA MET A 96 -8.83 -9.92 -1.74
C MET A 96 -8.53 -9.08 -2.99
N CYS A 97 -7.25 -8.82 -3.27
CA CYS A 97 -6.82 -8.12 -4.46
C CYS A 97 -6.26 -9.10 -5.51
N CYS A 98 -6.94 -9.24 -6.65
CA CYS A 98 -6.52 -10.06 -7.78
C CYS A 98 -6.11 -9.16 -8.95
N SER A 99 -4.81 -9.12 -9.26
CA SER A 99 -4.24 -8.29 -10.35
C SER A 99 -4.77 -6.86 -10.37
N GLY A 100 -4.82 -6.21 -9.20
CA GLY A 100 -5.30 -4.82 -9.06
C GLY A 100 -6.82 -4.67 -9.00
N THR A 101 -7.59 -5.76 -9.04
CA THR A 101 -9.05 -5.75 -8.90
C THR A 101 -9.46 -6.35 -7.55
N ILE A 102 -10.29 -5.64 -6.80
CA ILE A 102 -10.84 -6.15 -5.54
C ILE A 102 -11.91 -7.21 -5.87
N GLN A 103 -11.80 -8.38 -5.26
CA GLN A 103 -12.71 -9.50 -5.42
C GLN A 103 -13.17 -9.98 -4.05
N PRO A 104 -14.42 -10.45 -3.90
CA PRO A 104 -14.86 -11.09 -2.66
C PRO A 104 -14.08 -12.38 -2.41
N LEU A 105 -13.81 -12.70 -1.15
CA LEU A 105 -13.22 -13.99 -0.79
C LEU A 105 -14.19 -15.11 -1.21
N SER A 106 -13.66 -16.06 -1.97
CA SER A 106 -14.42 -17.16 -2.52
C SER A 106 -14.11 -18.45 -1.75
N GLY A 107 -15.10 -18.95 -1.01
CA GLY A 107 -15.04 -20.22 -0.30
C GLY A 107 -13.99 -20.29 0.81
N LEU A 108 -13.47 -21.49 1.09
CA LEU A 108 -12.56 -21.73 2.23
C LEU A 108 -11.10 -21.42 1.90
N GLN A 109 -10.70 -21.58 0.64
CA GLN A 109 -9.33 -21.35 0.19
C GLN A 109 -9.31 -20.32 -0.96
N PRO A 110 -9.59 -19.04 -0.68
CA PRO A 110 -9.64 -18.00 -1.71
C PRO A 110 -8.30 -17.86 -2.45
N SER A 111 -8.33 -17.77 -3.77
CA SER A 111 -7.16 -17.66 -4.65
C SER A 111 -7.49 -16.84 -5.90
N CYS A 112 -6.47 -16.32 -6.58
CA CYS A 112 -6.64 -15.50 -7.79
C CYS A 112 -6.24 -16.26 -9.06
N CYS A 113 -7.02 -16.09 -10.13
CA CYS A 113 -6.67 -16.44 -11.50
C CYS A 113 -6.81 -15.19 -12.36
N GLY A 114 -5.69 -14.48 -12.57
CA GLY A 114 -5.71 -13.14 -13.15
C GLY A 114 -6.48 -12.17 -12.25
N ILE A 115 -7.50 -11.50 -12.80
CA ILE A 115 -8.35 -10.56 -12.06
C ILE A 115 -9.48 -11.22 -11.26
N LYS A 116 -9.72 -12.53 -11.44
CA LYS A 116 -10.85 -13.23 -10.85
C LYS A 116 -10.44 -14.00 -9.59
N GLY A 117 -11.25 -13.90 -8.54
CA GLY A 117 -11.14 -14.76 -7.36
C GLY A 117 -11.83 -16.11 -7.59
N TYR A 118 -11.34 -17.17 -6.95
CA TYR A 118 -11.95 -18.51 -6.93
C TYR A 118 -11.59 -19.26 -5.64
N ASP A 119 -12.34 -20.32 -5.30
CA ASP A 119 -12.01 -21.21 -4.18
C ASP A 119 -11.09 -22.34 -4.65
N ALA A 120 -9.84 -22.33 -4.20
CA ALA A 120 -8.84 -23.34 -4.52
C ALA A 120 -9.15 -24.73 -3.94
N SER A 121 -10.15 -24.85 -3.06
CA SER A 121 -10.66 -26.14 -2.59
C SER A 121 -11.32 -26.91 -3.75
N PHE A 122 -11.99 -26.21 -4.66
CA PHE A 122 -12.78 -26.82 -5.74
C PHE A 122 -12.26 -26.50 -7.14
N TYR A 123 -11.42 -25.46 -7.29
CA TYR A 123 -10.95 -24.99 -8.58
C TYR A 123 -9.43 -24.76 -8.60
N MET A 124 -8.87 -24.69 -9.79
CA MET A 124 -7.45 -24.40 -10.05
C MET A 124 -7.32 -23.44 -11.23
N CYS A 125 -6.22 -22.70 -11.31
CA CYS A 125 -5.95 -21.77 -12.41
C CYS A 125 -5.00 -22.40 -13.44
N CYS A 126 -5.49 -22.68 -14.64
CA CYS A 126 -4.72 -23.19 -15.77
C CYS A 126 -4.50 -22.08 -16.80
N SER A 127 -3.29 -21.54 -16.88
CA SER A 127 -2.90 -20.45 -17.81
C SER A 127 -3.92 -19.31 -17.88
N GLY A 128 -4.39 -18.84 -16.72
CA GLY A 128 -5.37 -17.74 -16.61
C GLY A 128 -6.84 -18.15 -16.74
N THR A 129 -7.13 -19.45 -16.92
CA THR A 129 -8.49 -19.99 -16.94
C THR A 129 -8.78 -20.79 -15.68
N ILE A 130 -9.89 -20.49 -15.00
CA ILE A 130 -10.34 -21.26 -13.84
C ILE A 130 -10.93 -22.58 -14.32
N GLN A 131 -10.45 -23.68 -13.76
CA GLN A 131 -10.86 -25.05 -14.08
C GLN A 131 -11.25 -25.79 -12.79
N PRO A 132 -12.22 -26.71 -12.83
CA PRO A 132 -12.57 -27.49 -11.66
C PRO A 132 -11.42 -28.44 -11.29
N ARG A 133 -11.15 -28.60 -9.99
CA ARG A 133 -10.28 -29.65 -9.45
C ARG A 133 -11.08 -30.94 -9.45
N SER A 134 -10.94 -31.71 -10.52
CA SER A 134 -11.61 -32.99 -10.69
C SER A 134 -10.58 -34.10 -10.89
N GLY A 135 -10.90 -35.29 -10.38
CA GLY A 135 -10.03 -36.46 -10.47
C GLY A 135 -9.08 -36.64 -9.29
N ILE A 136 -8.24 -37.67 -9.39
CA ILE A 136 -7.31 -38.11 -8.34
C ILE A 136 -6.08 -37.19 -8.31
N GLN A 137 -5.58 -36.82 -9.49
CA GLN A 137 -4.40 -35.97 -9.64
C GLN A 137 -4.70 -34.78 -10.58
N PRO A 138 -5.49 -33.79 -10.13
CA PRO A 138 -5.82 -32.62 -10.95
C PRO A 138 -4.57 -31.86 -11.40
N SER A 139 -4.45 -31.62 -12.70
CA SER A 139 -3.29 -31.02 -13.36
C SER A 139 -3.73 -30.12 -14.52
N CYS A 140 -2.85 -29.22 -14.98
CA CYS A 140 -3.12 -28.34 -16.12
C CYS A 140 -2.32 -28.76 -17.37
N CYS A 141 -2.96 -28.68 -18.53
CA CYS A 141 -2.32 -28.73 -19.85
C CYS A 141 -2.75 -27.50 -20.64
N GLY A 142 -1.90 -26.47 -20.67
CA GLY A 142 -2.30 -25.14 -21.17
C GLY A 142 -3.42 -24.55 -20.32
N THR A 143 -4.54 -24.21 -20.94
CA THR A 143 -5.74 -23.66 -20.26
C THR A 143 -6.71 -24.73 -19.75
N ILE A 144 -6.45 -26.00 -20.03
CA ILE A 144 -7.37 -27.11 -19.74
C ILE A 144 -6.92 -27.82 -18.46
N GLY A 145 -7.88 -28.05 -17.55
CA GLY A 145 -7.69 -28.92 -16.39
C GLY A 145 -7.97 -30.39 -16.76
N TYR A 146 -7.13 -31.30 -16.28
CA TYR A 146 -7.27 -32.74 -16.52
C TYR A 146 -6.77 -33.55 -15.32
N ASP A 147 -7.12 -34.84 -15.26
CA ASP A 147 -6.60 -35.77 -14.26
C ASP A 147 -5.35 -36.49 -14.77
N ALA A 148 -4.19 -36.18 -14.18
CA ALA A 148 -2.91 -36.78 -14.53
C ALA A 148 -2.77 -38.26 -14.13
N ALA A 149 -3.74 -38.80 -13.39
CA ALA A 149 -3.82 -40.24 -13.15
C ALA A 149 -4.19 -41.02 -14.42
N PHE A 150 -4.89 -40.39 -15.38
CA PHE A 150 -5.42 -41.07 -16.57
C PHE A 150 -4.91 -40.52 -17.90
N ARG A 151 -4.38 -39.30 -17.91
CA ARG A 151 -3.89 -38.61 -19.12
C ARG A 151 -2.56 -37.93 -18.82
N LYS A 152 -1.86 -37.47 -19.85
CA LYS A 152 -0.62 -36.71 -19.80
C LYS A 152 -0.75 -35.45 -20.66
N CYS A 153 0.17 -34.51 -20.46
CA CYS A 153 0.29 -33.32 -21.32
C CYS A 153 1.52 -33.46 -22.20
N CYS A 154 1.32 -33.57 -23.51
CA CYS A 154 2.36 -33.64 -24.54
C CYS A 154 2.34 -32.34 -25.35
N ASN A 155 3.38 -31.51 -25.24
CA ASN A 155 3.51 -30.26 -26.00
C ASN A 155 2.26 -29.33 -25.93
N GLY A 156 1.60 -29.26 -24.76
CA GLY A 156 0.41 -28.43 -24.55
C GLY A 156 -0.91 -29.06 -25.01
N GLN A 157 -0.89 -30.33 -25.43
CA GLN A 157 -2.09 -31.11 -25.77
C GLN A 157 -2.20 -32.35 -24.90
N LEU A 158 -3.43 -32.81 -24.65
CA LEU A 158 -3.65 -34.03 -23.88
C LEU A 158 -3.31 -35.28 -24.70
N CYS A 159 -2.53 -36.16 -24.09
CA CYS A 159 -2.14 -37.51 -24.48
C CYS A 159 -2.32 -38.41 -23.24
#